data_AF-A0A1F8LAY0-F1
#
_entry.id   AF-A0A1F8LAY0-F1
#
_cell.length_a   1.000
_cell.length_b   1.000
_cell.length_c   1.000
_cell.angle_alpha   90.00
_cell.angle_beta   90.00
_cell.angle_gamma   90.00
#
_symmetry.space_group_name_H-M   'P 1'
#
loop_
_entity.id
_entity.type
_entity.pdbx_description
1 polymer ?
#
loop_
_entity_poly.entity_id
_entity_poly.type
_entity_poly.pdbx_seq_one_letter_code
_entity_poly.pdbx_strand_id
1 'polypeptide(L)'
;MPRFVVTGLDARLALELPWRGAGLARVLDEGHARLVETSVRLLSVLGWEVITEYTFNHYGERGSVDIVAWHPLARILLVVEVKTQLADLQDTLARLHAKVRVVPPLLARERGWKPVAVARLLVIADRTAQRDIVARHRAIFDGAFPLRGRAVRRWLAEPIGAMSGVVFFRDSRAENTARRLGGDGRVEATGRGRGRA
;
A
#
# COMPACT_ATOMS: atom_id res chain seq x y z
N MET A 1 -29.47 18.08 16.12
CA MET A 1 -28.08 18.36 16.55
C MET A 1 -28.09 18.64 18.04
N PRO A 2 -27.37 17.89 18.89
CA PRO A 2 -27.11 18.38 20.24
C PRO A 2 -25.81 19.19 20.25
N ARG A 3 -25.84 20.32 20.96
CA ARG A 3 -24.73 21.22 21.24
C ARG A 3 -24.41 21.10 22.72
N PHE A 4 -23.15 20.91 23.08
CA PHE A 4 -22.70 20.95 24.47
C PHE A 4 -21.63 22.02 24.63
N VAL A 5 -21.79 22.84 25.67
CA VAL A 5 -20.80 23.81 26.15
C VAL A 5 -20.25 23.26 27.45
N VAL A 6 -18.93 23.17 27.58
CA VAL A 6 -18.25 22.83 28.83
C VAL A 6 -17.54 24.08 29.31
N THR A 7 -17.99 24.63 30.43
CA THR A 7 -17.28 25.70 31.16
C THR A 7 -16.76 25.14 32.46
N GLY A 8 -15.45 25.30 32.67
CA GLY A 8 -14.80 25.19 33.97
C GLY A 8 -14.69 23.78 34.53
N LEU A 9 -13.68 23.04 34.09
CA LEU A 9 -12.90 22.07 34.89
C LEU A 9 -11.85 21.46 33.97
N ASP A 10 -10.65 21.23 34.51
CA ASP A 10 -9.52 20.53 33.88
C ASP A 10 -9.87 19.03 33.65
N ALA A 11 -10.91 18.77 32.87
CA ALA A 11 -11.43 17.45 32.57
C ALA A 11 -11.07 17.06 31.14
N ARG A 12 -10.34 15.95 31.01
CA ARG A 12 -10.19 15.27 29.72
C ARG A 12 -11.45 14.47 29.45
N LEU A 13 -12.21 14.89 28.44
CA LEU A 13 -13.35 14.13 27.92
C LEU A 13 -12.83 12.95 27.09
N ALA A 14 -12.92 11.74 27.64
CA ALA A 14 -12.76 10.50 26.88
C ALA A 14 -14.16 9.98 26.50
N LEU A 15 -14.53 10.13 25.23
CA LEU A 15 -15.76 9.60 24.67
C LEU A 15 -15.50 8.19 24.12
N GLU A 16 -15.97 7.16 24.82
CA GLU A 16 -16.11 5.83 24.24
C GLU A 16 -17.45 5.73 23.52
N LEU A 17 -17.42 5.96 22.21
CA LEU A 17 -18.57 5.71 21.34
C LEU A 17 -18.57 4.23 20.95
N PRO A 18 -19.66 3.47 21.19
CA PRO A 18 -19.78 2.12 20.66
C PRO A 18 -19.84 2.19 19.12
N TRP A 19 -18.72 1.83 18.50
CA TRP A 19 -18.47 1.97 17.07
C TRP A 19 -18.87 0.69 16.31
N ARG A 20 -19.75 0.80 15.30
CA ARG A 20 -20.04 -0.32 14.38
C ARG A 20 -18.87 -0.48 13.38
N GLY A 21 -17.90 -1.33 13.72
CA GLY A 21 -16.60 -1.55 13.06
C GLY A 21 -16.55 -1.92 11.56
N ALA A 22 -17.67 -1.98 10.84
CA ALA A 22 -17.72 -2.38 9.44
C ALA A 22 -17.22 -1.29 8.46
N GLY A 23 -17.35 0.00 8.80
CA GLY A 23 -17.01 1.11 7.89
C GLY A 23 -15.51 1.29 7.65
N LEU A 24 -14.70 1.19 8.71
CA LEU A 24 -13.23 1.30 8.61
C LEU A 24 -12.64 0.05 7.96
N ALA A 25 -13.13 -1.14 8.30
CA ALA A 25 -12.75 -2.40 7.65
C ALA A 25 -13.00 -2.32 6.14
N ARG A 26 -14.20 -1.89 5.71
CA ARG A 26 -14.54 -1.72 4.29
C ARG A 26 -13.67 -0.69 3.56
N VAL A 27 -13.33 0.42 4.21
CA VAL A 27 -12.45 1.45 3.61
C VAL A 27 -11.00 0.97 3.52
N LEU A 28 -10.53 0.20 4.51
CA LEU A 28 -9.23 -0.45 4.48
C LEU A 28 -9.16 -1.50 3.37
N ASP A 29 -10.22 -2.30 3.20
CA ASP A 29 -10.36 -3.25 2.10
C ASP A 29 -10.33 -2.53 0.73
N GLU A 30 -11.06 -1.42 0.58
CA GLU A 30 -11.04 -0.64 -0.66
C GLU A 30 -9.67 -0.02 -0.98
N GLY A 31 -8.98 0.55 0.01
CA GLY A 31 -7.66 1.14 -0.17
C GLY A 31 -6.61 0.07 -0.48
N HIS A 32 -6.70 -1.07 0.21
CA HIS A 32 -5.83 -2.21 -0.02
C HIS A 32 -6.04 -2.79 -1.44
N ALA A 33 -7.30 -3.03 -1.84
CA ALA A 33 -7.64 -3.52 -3.16
C ALA A 33 -7.12 -2.61 -4.29
N ARG A 34 -7.19 -1.28 -4.13
CA ARG A 34 -6.64 -0.32 -5.11
C ARG A 34 -5.13 -0.41 -5.23
N LEU A 35 -4.42 -0.54 -4.10
CA LEU A 35 -2.97 -0.69 -4.09
C LEU A 35 -2.54 -2.03 -4.72
N VAL A 36 -3.27 -3.11 -4.42
CA VAL A 36 -3.09 -4.41 -5.07
C VAL A 36 -3.30 -4.28 -6.57
N GLU A 37 -4.43 -3.71 -7.02
CA GLU A 37 -4.72 -3.50 -8.45
C GLU A 37 -3.64 -2.69 -9.16
N THR A 38 -3.19 -1.59 -8.55
CA THR A 38 -2.12 -0.75 -9.10
C THR A 38 -0.80 -1.53 -9.23
N SER A 39 -0.49 -2.35 -8.24
CA SER A 39 0.71 -3.19 -8.22
C SER A 39 0.65 -4.28 -9.28
N VAL A 40 -0.49 -4.97 -9.39
CA VAL A 40 -0.74 -6.01 -10.41
C VAL A 40 -0.60 -5.41 -11.81
N ARG A 41 -1.27 -4.28 -12.09
CA ARG A 41 -1.18 -3.60 -13.40
C ARG A 41 0.25 -3.25 -13.77
N LEU A 42 1.03 -2.70 -12.83
CA LEU A 42 2.43 -2.39 -13.05
C LEU A 42 3.25 -3.65 -13.38
N LEU A 43 3.12 -4.70 -12.57
CA LEU A 43 3.86 -5.94 -12.74
C LEU A 43 3.52 -6.64 -14.06
N SER A 44 2.23 -6.72 -14.41
CA SER A 44 1.79 -7.32 -15.68
C SER A 44 2.32 -6.57 -16.90
N VAL A 45 2.35 -5.23 -16.88
CA VAL A 45 2.94 -4.42 -17.97
C VAL A 45 4.45 -4.68 -18.10
N LEU A 46 5.12 -4.96 -16.99
CA LEU A 46 6.55 -5.29 -16.95
C LEU A 46 6.84 -6.78 -17.24
N GLY A 47 5.85 -7.55 -17.69
CA GLY A 47 6.04 -8.94 -18.11
C GLY A 47 6.10 -9.96 -16.98
N TRP A 48 5.65 -9.61 -15.77
CA TRP A 48 5.54 -10.56 -14.66
C TRP A 48 4.24 -11.36 -14.75
N GLU A 49 4.32 -12.66 -14.46
CA GLU A 49 3.18 -13.54 -14.21
C GLU A 49 2.74 -13.37 -12.75
N VAL A 50 1.51 -12.91 -12.52
CA VAL A 50 1.05 -12.46 -11.19
C VAL A 50 -0.06 -13.36 -10.63
N ILE A 51 0.03 -13.68 -9.33
CA ILE A 51 -1.04 -14.30 -8.55
C ILE A 51 -1.34 -13.37 -7.36
N THR A 52 -2.61 -13.02 -7.18
CA THR A 52 -3.09 -12.25 -6.02
C THR A 52 -3.64 -13.18 -4.95
N GLU A 53 -3.53 -12.76 -3.69
CA GLU A 53 -4.09 -13.48 -2.53
C GLU A 53 -3.65 -14.96 -2.47
N TYR A 54 -2.35 -15.20 -2.69
CA TYR A 54 -1.80 -16.55 -2.62
C TYR A 54 -1.85 -17.07 -1.18
N THR A 55 -2.71 -18.03 -0.91
CA THR A 55 -2.86 -18.65 0.41
C THR A 55 -2.01 -19.90 0.53
N PHE A 56 -1.49 -20.17 1.73
CA PHE A 56 -0.70 -21.36 2.00
C PHE A 56 -0.96 -21.93 3.39
N ASN A 57 -0.67 -23.23 3.51
CA ASN A 57 -0.55 -23.94 4.77
C ASN A 57 0.64 -24.90 4.68
N HIS A 58 1.68 -24.65 5.45
CA HIS A 58 2.95 -25.37 5.38
C HIS A 58 3.46 -25.69 6.79
N TYR A 59 3.47 -26.98 7.15
CA TYR A 59 3.88 -27.45 8.48
C TYR A 59 3.24 -26.69 9.66
N GLY A 60 1.95 -26.35 9.53
CA GLY A 60 1.21 -25.59 10.55
C GLY A 60 1.34 -24.06 10.42
N GLU A 61 2.28 -23.55 9.62
CA GLU A 61 2.34 -22.15 9.24
C GLU A 61 1.25 -21.86 8.20
N ARG A 62 0.30 -21.00 8.54
CA ARG A 62 -0.79 -20.58 7.64
C ARG A 62 -0.69 -19.10 7.35
N GLY A 63 -0.98 -18.73 6.13
CA GLY A 63 -1.01 -17.32 5.75
C GLY A 63 -1.44 -17.09 4.32
N SER A 64 -1.42 -15.82 3.94
CA SER A 64 -1.62 -15.36 2.59
C SER A 64 -0.52 -14.38 2.23
N VAL A 65 -0.18 -14.29 0.94
CA VAL A 65 0.63 -13.22 0.36
C VAL A 65 -0.29 -12.39 -0.52
N ASP A 66 -0.24 -11.07 -0.39
CA ASP A 66 -1.12 -10.18 -1.16
C ASP A 66 -0.87 -10.35 -2.66
N ILE A 67 0.40 -10.37 -3.07
CA ILE A 67 0.81 -10.65 -4.45
C ILE A 67 2.08 -11.50 -4.46
N VAL A 68 2.10 -12.55 -5.28
CA VAL A 68 3.32 -13.21 -5.74
C VAL A 68 3.45 -13.02 -7.24
N ALA A 69 4.67 -12.77 -7.72
CA ALA A 69 4.92 -12.53 -9.13
C ALA A 69 6.17 -13.28 -9.61
N TRP A 70 6.09 -13.88 -10.79
CA TRP A 70 7.15 -14.64 -11.42
C TRP A 70 7.62 -13.94 -12.68
N HIS A 71 8.94 -13.78 -12.82
CA HIS A 71 9.55 -13.29 -14.04
C HIS A 71 10.20 -14.47 -14.78
N PRO A 72 9.65 -14.95 -15.91
CA PRO A 72 10.08 -16.20 -16.53
C PRO A 72 11.51 -16.16 -17.07
N LEU A 73 11.91 -15.07 -17.74
CA LEU A 73 13.25 -14.96 -18.35
C LEU A 73 14.35 -14.86 -17.27
N ALA A 74 14.22 -13.91 -16.35
CA ALA A 74 15.15 -13.75 -15.23
C ALA A 74 15.07 -14.87 -14.18
N ARG A 75 14.01 -15.69 -14.20
CA ARG A 75 13.70 -16.72 -13.21
C ARG A 75 13.69 -16.19 -11.78
N ILE A 76 13.02 -15.06 -11.56
CA ILE A 76 12.94 -14.41 -10.26
C ILE A 76 11.51 -14.50 -9.73
N LEU A 77 11.39 -14.91 -8.46
CA LEU A 77 10.13 -14.86 -7.73
C LEU A 77 10.11 -13.61 -6.85
N LEU A 78 9.06 -12.81 -6.96
CA LEU A 78 8.82 -11.61 -6.17
C LEU A 78 7.66 -11.86 -5.20
N VAL A 79 7.90 -11.64 -3.91
CA VAL A 79 6.89 -11.68 -2.84
C VAL A 79 6.55 -10.24 -2.46
N VAL A 80 5.27 -9.86 -2.54
CA VAL A 80 4.84 -8.48 -2.30
C VAL A 80 3.80 -8.42 -1.19
N GLU A 81 4.02 -7.51 -0.25
CA GLU A 81 3.06 -7.17 0.80
C GLU A 81 2.56 -5.74 0.61
N VAL A 82 1.25 -5.55 0.76
CA VAL A 82 0.56 -4.28 0.56
C VAL A 82 -0.02 -3.79 1.88
N LYS A 83 0.47 -2.64 2.35
CA LYS A 83 0.03 -2.02 3.60
C LYS A 83 -0.56 -0.65 3.34
N THR A 84 -1.85 -0.49 3.64
CA THR A 84 -2.46 0.85 3.69
C THR A 84 -1.95 1.63 4.91
N GLN A 85 -1.68 0.94 6.02
CA GLN A 85 -1.11 1.49 7.26
C GLN A 85 -0.04 0.56 7.84
N LEU A 86 1.08 1.14 8.26
CA LEU A 86 2.13 0.49 9.03
C LEU A 86 1.82 0.63 10.53
N ALA A 87 1.06 -0.31 11.09
CA ALA A 87 0.74 -0.32 12.52
C ALA A 87 1.89 -0.93 13.35
N ASP A 88 2.38 -2.09 12.93
CA ASP A 88 3.51 -2.79 13.56
C ASP A 88 4.57 -3.12 12.50
N LEU A 89 5.72 -2.45 12.61
CA LEU A 89 6.84 -2.64 11.70
C LEU A 89 7.54 -3.99 11.91
N GLN A 90 7.70 -4.43 13.17
CA GLN A 90 8.42 -5.65 13.49
C GLN A 90 7.64 -6.87 13.01
N ASP A 91 6.33 -6.92 13.27
CA ASP A 91 5.44 -7.97 12.77
C ASP A 91 5.39 -7.98 11.24
N THR A 92 5.32 -6.80 10.60
CA THR A 92 5.36 -6.69 9.12
C THR A 92 6.63 -7.31 8.54
N LEU A 93 7.79 -7.01 9.13
CA LEU A 93 9.08 -7.55 8.69
C LEU A 93 9.16 -9.07 8.92
N ALA A 94 8.79 -9.53 10.11
CA ALA A 94 8.82 -10.95 10.46
C ALA A 94 7.95 -11.78 9.53
N ARG A 95 6.72 -11.33 9.24
CA ARG A 95 5.81 -12.01 8.32
C ARG A 95 6.34 -12.03 6.89
N LEU A 96 6.91 -10.93 6.41
CA LEU A 96 7.49 -10.90 5.07
C LEU A 96 8.70 -11.84 4.95
N HIS A 97 9.54 -11.91 5.98
CA HIS A 97 10.67 -12.85 6.02
C HIS A 97 10.20 -14.31 6.00
N ALA A 98 9.16 -14.64 6.78
CA ALA A 98 8.58 -15.97 6.79
C ALA A 98 8.01 -16.37 5.42
N LYS A 99 7.26 -15.46 4.78
CA LYS A 99 6.71 -15.66 3.42
C LYS A 99 7.80 -15.93 2.38
N VAL A 100 8.88 -15.16 2.39
CA VAL A 100 10.02 -15.36 1.47
C VAL A 100 10.69 -16.72 1.63
N ARG A 101 10.61 -17.33 2.81
CA ARG A 101 11.12 -18.69 3.06
C ARG A 101 10.13 -19.78 2.62
N VAL A 102 8.84 -19.59 2.91
CA VAL A 102 7.81 -20.63 2.74
C VAL A 102 7.24 -20.69 1.32
N VAL A 103 7.03 -19.54 0.69
CA VAL A 103 6.32 -19.44 -0.58
C VAL A 103 7.10 -20.03 -1.78
N PRO A 104 8.42 -19.81 -1.93
CA PRO A 104 9.15 -20.35 -3.09
C PRO A 104 9.06 -21.88 -3.27
N PRO A 105 9.29 -22.73 -2.25
CA PRO A 105 9.18 -24.18 -2.44
C PRO A 105 7.75 -24.64 -2.74
N LEU A 106 6.73 -23.92 -2.28
CA LEU A 106 5.33 -24.24 -2.61
C LEU A 106 5.02 -23.93 -4.09
N LEU A 107 5.35 -22.73 -4.55
CA LEU A 107 5.14 -22.34 -5.95
C LEU A 107 5.99 -23.16 -6.92
N ALA A 108 7.17 -23.63 -6.50
CA ALA A 108 7.95 -24.57 -7.29
C ALA A 108 7.22 -25.90 -7.53
N ARG A 109 6.45 -26.39 -6.55
CA ARG A 109 5.67 -27.63 -6.65
C ARG A 109 4.35 -27.43 -7.39
N GLU A 110 3.67 -26.32 -7.12
CA GLU A 110 2.32 -26.03 -7.65
C GLU A 110 2.34 -25.51 -9.09
N ARG A 111 3.36 -24.72 -9.46
CA ARG A 111 3.44 -24.02 -10.75
C ARG A 111 4.71 -24.34 -11.54
N GLY A 112 5.64 -25.10 -10.97
CA GLY A 112 6.95 -25.32 -11.60
C GLY A 112 7.86 -24.08 -11.61
N TRP A 113 7.49 -23.02 -10.88
CA TRP A 113 8.28 -21.80 -10.77
C TRP A 113 9.53 -22.07 -9.92
N LYS A 114 10.67 -22.23 -10.58
CA LYS A 114 11.96 -22.56 -9.95
C LYS A 114 12.88 -21.34 -9.94
N PRO A 115 12.76 -20.44 -8.95
CA PRO A 115 13.55 -19.21 -8.89
C PRO A 115 15.04 -19.49 -8.74
N VAL A 116 15.86 -18.68 -9.42
CA VAL A 116 17.30 -18.55 -9.14
C VAL A 116 17.58 -17.44 -8.13
N ALA A 117 16.62 -16.53 -7.95
CA ALA A 117 16.63 -15.54 -6.88
C ALA A 117 15.19 -15.24 -6.42
N VAL A 118 15.07 -14.84 -5.16
CA VAL A 118 13.80 -14.39 -4.56
C VAL A 118 13.96 -12.92 -4.15
N ALA A 119 12.99 -12.11 -4.52
CA ALA A 119 12.91 -10.70 -4.17
C ALA A 119 11.69 -10.44 -3.28
N ARG A 120 11.74 -9.36 -2.50
CA ARG A 120 10.63 -8.92 -1.66
C ARG A 120 10.36 -7.43 -1.79
N LEU A 121 9.09 -7.08 -1.83
CA LEU A 121 8.64 -5.71 -1.97
C LEU A 121 7.55 -5.39 -0.95
N LEU A 122 7.73 -4.29 -0.23
CA LEU A 122 6.67 -3.69 0.58
C LEU A 122 6.06 -2.51 -0.20
N VAL A 123 4.77 -2.58 -0.47
CA VAL A 123 3.99 -1.48 -1.06
C VAL A 123 3.23 -0.80 0.05
N ILE A 124 3.38 0.52 0.18
CA ILE A 124 2.70 1.31 1.22
C ILE A 124 1.83 2.38 0.56
N ALA A 125 0.67 2.68 1.15
CA ALA A 125 -0.09 3.86 0.77
C ALA A 125 0.76 5.14 0.92
N ASP A 126 0.78 5.97 -0.11
CA ASP A 126 1.45 7.27 -0.11
C ASP A 126 0.66 8.28 0.72
N ARG A 127 0.91 8.28 2.03
CA ARG A 127 0.34 9.21 3.01
C ARG A 127 1.45 9.77 3.90
N THR A 128 1.34 11.04 4.29
CA THR A 128 2.33 11.72 5.15
C THR A 128 2.66 10.91 6.40
N ALA A 129 1.63 10.45 7.13
CA ALA A 129 1.82 9.63 8.33
C ALA A 129 2.63 8.34 8.09
N GLN A 130 2.50 7.70 6.90
CA GLN A 130 3.25 6.50 6.57
C GLN A 130 4.70 6.82 6.22
N ARG A 131 4.92 7.93 5.52
CA ARG A 131 6.27 8.45 5.24
C ARG A 131 7.00 8.83 6.53
N ASP A 132 6.30 9.44 7.48
CA ASP A 132 6.84 9.82 8.78
C ASP A 132 7.24 8.60 9.62
N ILE A 133 6.45 7.51 9.58
CA ILE A 133 6.83 6.23 10.21
C ILE A 133 8.13 5.71 9.61
N VAL A 134 8.24 5.67 8.27
CA VAL A 134 9.47 5.22 7.60
C VAL A 134 10.66 6.11 7.94
N ALA A 135 10.47 7.43 7.98
CA ALA A 135 11.51 8.39 8.33
C ALA A 135 11.98 8.24 9.78
N ARG A 136 11.07 8.06 10.74
CA ARG A 136 11.41 7.82 12.16
C ARG A 136 12.15 6.50 12.37
N HIS A 137 11.85 5.47 11.58
CA HIS A 137 12.49 4.16 11.67
C HIS A 137 13.49 3.90 10.55
N ARG A 138 14.14 4.96 10.05
CA ARG A 138 15.00 4.90 8.87
C ARG A 138 16.07 3.82 8.93
N ALA A 139 16.77 3.67 10.06
CA ALA A 139 17.83 2.65 10.19
C ALA A 139 17.32 1.21 9.97
N ILE A 140 16.13 0.89 10.50
CA ILE A 140 15.47 -0.41 10.29
C ILE A 140 15.11 -0.57 8.82
N PHE A 141 14.53 0.47 8.22
CA PHE A 141 14.15 0.45 6.82
C PHE A 141 15.35 0.33 5.88
N ASP A 142 16.43 1.05 6.12
CA ASP A 142 17.63 1.03 5.28
C ASP A 142 18.31 -0.34 5.32
N GLY A 143 18.35 -0.99 6.50
CA GLY A 143 18.84 -2.37 6.62
C GLY A 143 17.90 -3.40 6.03
N ALA A 144 16.60 -3.31 6.31
CA ALA A 144 15.62 -4.29 5.87
C ALA A 144 15.23 -4.14 4.40
N PHE A 145 15.26 -2.95 3.85
CA PHE A 145 14.91 -2.68 2.47
C PHE A 145 15.93 -1.66 1.96
N PRO A 146 16.95 -1.99 1.18
CA PRO A 146 17.88 -0.96 0.68
C PRO A 146 17.31 -0.17 -0.52
N LEU A 147 16.43 -0.78 -1.33
CA LEU A 147 15.95 -0.15 -2.57
C LEU A 147 14.64 0.64 -2.37
N ARG A 148 14.55 1.82 -2.99
CA ARG A 148 13.39 2.73 -2.86
C ARG A 148 12.93 3.30 -4.19
N GLY A 149 11.63 3.62 -4.27
CA GLY A 149 11.08 4.52 -5.29
C GLY A 149 11.52 4.17 -6.72
N ARG A 150 12.27 5.07 -7.36
CA ARG A 150 12.77 4.88 -8.74
C ARG A 150 13.71 3.67 -8.89
N ALA A 151 14.55 3.38 -7.89
CA ALA A 151 15.45 2.22 -7.94
C ALA A 151 14.66 0.90 -7.97
N VAL A 152 13.58 0.80 -7.17
CA VAL A 152 12.67 -0.35 -7.23
C VAL A 152 11.99 -0.43 -8.59
N ARG A 153 11.45 0.67 -9.10
CA ARG A 153 10.77 0.68 -10.42
C ARG A 153 11.69 0.23 -11.55
N ARG A 154 12.95 0.68 -11.55
CA ARG A 154 13.97 0.24 -12.50
C ARG A 154 14.24 -1.25 -12.35
N TRP A 155 14.44 -1.73 -11.12
CA TRP A 155 14.68 -3.15 -10.88
C TRP A 155 13.48 -4.01 -11.29
N LEU A 156 12.23 -3.56 -11.09
CA LEU A 156 11.05 -4.30 -11.53
C LEU A 156 10.96 -4.45 -13.06
N ALA A 157 11.48 -3.46 -13.80
CA ALA A 157 11.49 -3.49 -15.26
C ALA A 157 12.63 -4.34 -15.82
N GLU A 158 13.78 -4.36 -15.14
CA GLU A 158 14.97 -5.12 -15.52
C GLU A 158 15.50 -5.89 -14.30
N PRO A 159 14.82 -6.97 -13.89
CA PRO A 159 15.13 -7.63 -12.62
C PRO A 159 16.38 -8.49 -12.75
N ILE A 160 17.34 -8.23 -11.86
CA ILE A 160 18.59 -8.99 -11.74
C ILE A 160 18.83 -9.31 -10.27
N GLY A 161 19.04 -10.60 -9.98
CA GLY A 161 19.37 -11.10 -8.64
C GLY A 161 18.25 -10.94 -7.62
N ALA A 162 18.60 -11.04 -6.33
CA ALA A 162 17.67 -10.80 -5.23
C ALA A 162 17.48 -9.29 -5.01
N MET A 163 16.32 -8.90 -4.48
CA MET A 163 16.03 -7.49 -4.15
C MET A 163 15.19 -7.41 -2.89
N SER A 164 15.45 -6.36 -2.10
CA SER A 164 14.53 -5.95 -1.05
C SER A 164 14.26 -4.45 -1.12
N GLY A 165 12.99 -4.09 -1.23
CA GLY A 165 12.61 -2.71 -1.47
C GLY A 165 11.25 -2.33 -0.90
N VAL A 166 11.01 -1.01 -0.85
CA VAL A 166 9.72 -0.44 -0.50
C VAL A 166 9.37 0.70 -1.45
N VAL A 167 8.08 0.78 -1.80
CA VAL A 167 7.52 1.83 -2.65
C VAL A 167 6.25 2.38 -2.04
N PHE A 168 6.00 3.66 -2.32
CA PHE A 168 4.77 4.34 -1.95
C PHE A 168 3.92 4.53 -3.20
N PHE A 169 2.68 4.07 -3.18
CA PHE A 169 1.70 4.31 -4.24
C PHE A 169 0.57 5.18 -3.72
N ARG A 170 0.16 6.15 -4.54
CA ARG A 170 -0.98 7.01 -4.19
C ARG A 170 -2.25 6.18 -4.18
N ASP A 171 -2.97 6.27 -3.06
CA ASP A 171 -4.36 5.87 -2.98
C ASP A 171 -5.18 6.99 -3.64
N SER A 172 -5.67 6.76 -4.86
CA SER A 172 -6.30 7.76 -5.73
C SER A 172 -7.58 8.40 -5.17
N ARG A 173 -8.03 8.04 -3.96
CA ARG A 173 -9.00 8.84 -3.17
C ARG A 173 -8.61 10.32 -3.10
N ALA A 174 -7.32 10.65 -3.03
CA ALA A 174 -6.85 12.04 -2.97
C ALA A 174 -7.03 12.83 -4.28
N GLU A 175 -6.95 12.18 -5.44
CA GLU A 175 -7.11 12.85 -6.74
C GLU A 175 -8.55 13.30 -6.97
N ASN A 176 -9.54 12.51 -6.54
CA ASN A 176 -10.95 12.86 -6.66
C ASN A 176 -11.40 13.93 -5.66
N THR A 177 -10.84 13.96 -4.44
CA THR A 177 -11.16 15.02 -3.47
C THR A 177 -10.55 16.36 -3.87
N ALA A 178 -9.30 16.37 -4.37
CA ALA A 178 -8.66 17.59 -4.87
C ALA A 178 -9.36 18.16 -6.13
N ARG A 179 -9.80 17.28 -7.06
CA ARG A 179 -10.61 17.71 -8.22
C ARG A 179 -11.99 18.25 -7.83
N ARG A 180 -12.61 17.74 -6.77
CA ARG A 180 -13.90 18.24 -6.28
C ARG A 180 -13.78 19.58 -5.55
N LEU A 181 -12.67 19.84 -4.86
CA LEU A 181 -12.43 21.10 -4.15
C LEU A 181 -11.91 22.22 -5.06
N GLY A 182 -11.33 21.91 -6.22
CA GLY A 182 -10.87 22.90 -7.20
C GLY A 182 -11.89 23.28 -8.28
N GLY A 183 -13.11 22.72 -8.22
CA GLY A 183 -14.11 22.80 -9.29
C GLY A 183 -15.25 23.79 -9.07
N ASP A 184 -15.32 24.50 -7.95
CA ASP A 184 -16.45 25.39 -7.66
C ASP A 184 -15.99 26.76 -7.16
N GLY A 185 -16.34 27.81 -7.91
CA GLY A 185 -16.14 29.20 -7.51
C GLY A 185 -15.36 30.12 -8.46
N ARG A 186 -15.62 30.12 -9.77
CA ARG A 186 -15.39 31.32 -10.61
C ARG A 186 -16.73 31.92 -10.99
N VAL A 187 -17.21 32.84 -10.16
CA VAL A 187 -18.39 33.65 -10.47
C VAL A 187 -17.95 34.74 -11.45
N GLU A 188 -18.37 34.62 -12.70
CA GLU A 188 -18.21 35.69 -13.69
C GLU A 188 -19.10 36.88 -13.29
N ALA A 189 -18.48 38.01 -12.97
CA ALA A 189 -19.17 39.29 -12.90
C ALA A 189 -19.54 39.70 -14.33
N THR A 190 -20.77 39.40 -14.73
CA THR A 190 -21.36 39.92 -15.96
C THR A 190 -21.70 41.40 -15.76
N GLY A 191 -20.87 42.25 -16.35
CA GLY A 191 -21.20 43.66 -16.54
C GLY A 191 -22.37 43.80 -17.51
N ARG A 192 -23.40 44.56 -17.12
CA ARG A 192 -24.39 45.11 -18.04
C ARG A 192 -24.55 46.58 -17.75
N GLY A 193 -23.99 47.41 -18.64
CA GLY A 193 -24.14 48.86 -18.60
C GLY A 193 -25.27 49.35 -19.52
N ARG A 194 -25.77 50.54 -19.14
CA ARG A 194 -26.50 51.58 -19.92
C ARG A 194 -27.99 51.29 -20.22
N GLY A 195 -28.94 52.23 -20.07
CA GLY A 195 -28.91 53.64 -19.67
C GLY A 195 -30.24 54.37 -19.96
N ARG A 196 -30.28 55.66 -19.59
CA ARG A 196 -31.20 56.78 -19.97
C ARG A 196 -32.61 56.84 -19.34
N ALA A 197 -32.87 57.90 -18.58
CA ALA A 197 -33.38 59.19 -19.07
C ALA A 197 -32.78 60.33 -18.24
#